data_AF-A0A4S4KED3-F1
#
_entry.id   AF-A0A4S4KED3-F1
#
_cell.length_a   1.000
_cell.length_b   1.000
_cell.length_c   1.000
_cell.angle_alpha   90.00
_cell.angle_beta   90.00
_cell.angle_gamma   90.00
#
_symmetry.space_group_name_H-M   'P 1'
#
loop_
_entity.id
_entity.type
_entity.pdbx_description
1 polymer ?
#
loop_
_entity_poly.entity_id
_entity_poly.type
_entity_poly.pdbx_seq_one_letter_code
_entity_poly.pdbx_strand_id
1 'polypeptide(L)'
;MSAFVDPASSRFSADTRPTNNLVQAGKNATLLIHEATMGDEEEEMAQAKAHSTFSQAVDIGRRMKAENILLTHFSARYPKMPQSEVAISEDKVYSVLEDRASAPPADLSATEQSLLINDPSKPVLALAFDHARIRIGEMRKLRAYLPAIEQTFAETAEKEDEEINPKKGSW
;
A
#
# COMPACT_ATOMS: atom_id res chain seq x y z
N MET A 1 -2.65 28.83 -24.70
CA MET A 1 -2.79 27.39 -25.02
C MET A 1 -3.51 26.71 -23.86
N SER A 2 -4.74 26.27 -24.06
CA SER A 2 -5.42 25.40 -23.09
C SER A 2 -4.81 24.01 -23.25
N ALA A 3 -4.14 23.49 -22.22
CA ALA A 3 -3.68 22.11 -22.21
C ALA A 3 -4.94 21.22 -22.20
N PHE A 4 -5.13 20.45 -23.26
CA PHE A 4 -6.14 19.40 -23.31
C PHE A 4 -5.72 18.35 -22.28
N VAL A 5 -6.42 18.30 -21.15
CA VAL A 5 -6.18 17.29 -20.11
C VAL A 5 -6.86 16.02 -20.60
N ASP A 6 -6.11 14.93 -20.75
CA ASP A 6 -6.69 13.63 -21.09
C ASP A 6 -7.80 13.28 -20.08
N PRO A 7 -8.94 12.74 -20.54
CA PRO A 7 -10.05 12.41 -19.65
C PRO A 7 -9.59 11.38 -18.62
N ALA A 8 -9.82 11.68 -17.34
CA ALA A 8 -9.45 10.79 -16.25
C ALA A 8 -10.10 9.41 -16.44
N SER A 9 -9.30 8.34 -16.33
CA SER A 9 -9.76 6.97 -16.54
C SER A 9 -9.51 6.10 -15.30
N SER A 10 -10.54 5.38 -14.87
CA SER A 10 -10.44 4.43 -13.75
C SER A 10 -10.68 2.98 -14.20
N ARG A 11 -10.09 2.03 -13.47
CA ARG A 11 -10.29 0.60 -13.63
C ARG A 11 -10.49 -0.07 -12.28
N PHE A 12 -11.37 -1.05 -12.23
CA PHE A 12 -11.65 -1.85 -11.04
C PHE A 12 -11.44 -3.33 -11.38
N SER A 13 -10.61 -4.03 -10.61
CA SER A 13 -10.28 -5.43 -10.88
C SER A 13 -11.42 -6.40 -10.53
N ALA A 14 -12.23 -6.07 -9.52
CA ALA A 14 -13.01 -7.04 -8.74
C ALA A 14 -12.12 -8.17 -8.20
N ASP A 15 -12.71 -9.28 -7.75
CA ASP A 15 -11.97 -10.46 -7.32
C ASP A 15 -11.39 -11.17 -8.55
N THR A 16 -10.07 -11.26 -8.61
CA THR A 16 -9.38 -11.84 -9.75
C THR A 16 -7.96 -12.26 -9.38
N ARG A 17 -7.53 -13.36 -10.00
CA ARG A 17 -6.10 -13.67 -10.14
C ARG A 17 -5.41 -12.60 -11.00
N PRO A 18 -4.08 -12.45 -10.86
CA PRO A 18 -3.30 -11.56 -11.71
C PRO A 18 -3.50 -11.93 -13.18
N THR A 19 -3.88 -10.95 -14.00
CA THR A 19 -4.25 -11.22 -15.41
C THR A 19 -3.76 -10.14 -16.36
N ASN A 20 -3.18 -10.58 -17.47
CA ASN A 20 -2.71 -9.69 -18.54
C ASN A 20 -3.85 -8.93 -19.21
N ASN A 21 -5.08 -9.48 -19.17
CA ASN A 21 -6.24 -8.81 -19.76
C ASN A 21 -6.54 -7.49 -19.04
N LEU A 22 -6.41 -7.47 -17.71
CA LEU A 22 -6.56 -6.25 -16.91
C LEU A 22 -5.44 -5.25 -17.26
N VAL A 23 -4.22 -5.74 -17.45
CA VAL A 23 -3.08 -4.91 -17.88
C VAL A 23 -3.36 -4.18 -19.20
N GLN A 24 -3.86 -4.91 -20.20
CA GLN A 24 -4.18 -4.31 -21.50
C GLN A 24 -5.39 -3.38 -21.45
N ALA A 25 -6.45 -3.78 -20.73
CA ALA A 25 -7.66 -2.98 -20.61
C ALA A 25 -7.46 -1.65 -19.86
N GLY A 26 -6.49 -1.63 -18.93
CA GLY A 26 -6.21 -0.48 -18.06
C GLY A 26 -4.92 0.28 -18.37
N LYS A 27 -4.31 0.05 -19.53
CA LYS A 27 -3.06 0.71 -19.91
C LYS A 27 -3.15 2.24 -19.77
N ASN A 28 -2.19 2.83 -19.05
CA ASN A 28 -2.10 4.26 -18.71
C ASN A 28 -3.33 4.80 -17.95
N ALA A 29 -3.99 3.97 -17.13
CA ALA A 29 -5.13 4.43 -16.33
C ALA A 29 -4.71 5.48 -15.28
N THR A 30 -5.54 6.49 -15.07
CA THR A 30 -5.34 7.48 -13.99
C THR A 30 -5.47 6.83 -12.62
N LEU A 31 -6.38 5.86 -12.45
CA LEU A 31 -6.59 5.15 -11.21
C LEU A 31 -6.89 3.66 -11.46
N LEU A 32 -6.12 2.78 -10.84
CA LEU A 32 -6.46 1.38 -10.66
C LEU A 32 -6.96 1.15 -9.23
N ILE A 33 -8.11 0.52 -9.08
CA ILE A 33 -8.59 -0.05 -7.83
C ILE A 33 -8.48 -1.56 -7.96
N HIS A 34 -7.62 -2.19 -7.15
CA HIS A 34 -7.33 -3.62 -7.26
C HIS A 34 -7.54 -4.33 -5.91
N GLU A 35 -8.07 -5.55 -5.96
CA GLU A 35 -8.11 -6.42 -4.78
C GLU A 35 -6.70 -6.87 -4.37
N ALA A 36 -6.48 -7.02 -3.07
CA ALA A 36 -5.25 -7.56 -2.49
C ALA A 36 -5.61 -8.40 -1.26
N THR A 37 -6.41 -9.45 -1.47
CA THR A 37 -7.04 -10.22 -0.39
C THR A 37 -6.03 -10.93 0.51
N MET A 38 -4.93 -11.41 -0.07
CA MET A 38 -3.94 -12.24 0.62
C MET A 38 -2.59 -11.53 0.78
N GLY A 39 -1.90 -11.80 1.89
CA GLY A 39 -0.49 -11.45 2.03
C GLY A 39 0.38 -12.22 1.04
N ASP A 40 1.59 -11.74 0.80
CA ASP A 40 2.51 -12.36 -0.17
C ASP A 40 2.99 -13.76 0.26
N GLU A 41 2.93 -14.06 1.56
CA GLU A 41 3.22 -15.39 2.10
C GLU A 41 2.14 -16.44 1.76
N GLU A 42 0.96 -15.98 1.32
CA GLU A 42 -0.22 -16.83 1.06
C GLU A 42 -0.52 -16.98 -0.45
N GLU A 43 0.49 -16.90 -1.32
CA GLU A 43 0.33 -16.96 -2.77
C GLU A 43 -0.42 -18.22 -3.25
N GLU A 44 -0.09 -19.40 -2.72
CA GLU A 44 -0.79 -20.64 -3.08
C GLU A 44 -2.28 -20.57 -2.72
N MET A 45 -2.61 -19.96 -1.58
CA MET A 45 -4.00 -19.78 -1.16
C MET A 45 -4.72 -18.76 -2.03
N ALA A 46 -4.05 -17.66 -2.38
CA ALA A 46 -4.57 -16.66 -3.32
C ALA A 46 -4.91 -17.32 -4.66
N GLN A 47 -4.00 -18.14 -5.19
CA GLN A 47 -4.21 -18.88 -6.43
C GLN A 47 -5.40 -19.85 -6.32
N ALA A 48 -5.46 -20.63 -5.24
CA ALA A 48 -6.52 -21.62 -5.02
C ALA A 48 -7.91 -20.99 -4.90
N LYS A 49 -8.01 -19.80 -4.28
CA LYS A 49 -9.26 -19.04 -4.10
C LYS A 49 -9.53 -18.02 -5.21
N ALA A 50 -8.69 -18.00 -6.24
CA ALA A 50 -8.78 -17.10 -7.40
C ALA A 50 -8.67 -15.60 -7.08
N HIS A 51 -7.85 -15.26 -6.08
CA HIS A 51 -7.52 -13.89 -5.67
C HIS A 51 -6.10 -13.47 -6.07
N SER A 52 -5.77 -12.20 -5.79
CA SER A 52 -4.41 -11.66 -5.92
C SER A 52 -3.75 -11.47 -4.54
N THR A 53 -2.44 -11.67 -4.47
CA THR A 53 -1.64 -11.15 -3.34
C THR A 53 -1.38 -9.65 -3.49
N PHE A 54 -0.85 -9.04 -2.45
CA PHE A 54 -0.43 -7.64 -2.45
C PHE A 54 0.55 -7.31 -3.58
N SER A 55 1.70 -7.99 -3.63
CA SER A 55 2.75 -7.73 -4.62
C SER A 55 2.26 -8.00 -6.04
N GLN A 56 1.39 -8.98 -6.23
CA GLN A 56 0.78 -9.25 -7.53
C GLN A 56 -0.15 -8.11 -7.99
N ALA A 57 -0.96 -7.55 -7.10
CA ALA A 57 -1.83 -6.41 -7.42
C ALA A 57 -1.00 -5.15 -7.78
N VAL A 58 0.10 -4.91 -7.06
CA VAL A 58 1.04 -3.82 -7.37
C VAL A 58 1.73 -4.03 -8.71
N ASP A 59 2.20 -5.26 -9.02
CA ASP A 59 2.79 -5.59 -10.31
C ASP A 59 1.84 -5.32 -11.48
N ILE A 60 0.57 -5.71 -11.35
CA ILE A 60 -0.47 -5.42 -12.36
C ILE A 60 -0.58 -3.92 -12.60
N GLY A 61 -0.67 -3.12 -11.54
CA GLY A 61 -0.74 -1.66 -11.66
C GLY A 61 0.51 -1.01 -12.28
N ARG A 62 1.70 -1.51 -11.94
CA ARG A 62 2.96 -1.06 -12.55
C ARG A 62 3.01 -1.37 -14.04
N ARG A 63 2.64 -2.59 -14.43
CA ARG A 63 2.62 -3.03 -15.84
C ARG A 63 1.53 -2.32 -16.64
N MET A 64 0.42 -1.96 -15.99
CA MET A 64 -0.59 -1.07 -16.55
C MET A 64 -0.05 0.34 -16.81
N LYS A 65 1.06 0.75 -16.16
CA LYS A 65 1.48 2.14 -16.07
C LYS A 65 0.36 3.02 -15.51
N ALA A 66 -0.36 2.49 -14.50
CA ALA A 66 -1.36 3.28 -13.80
C ALA A 66 -0.67 4.43 -13.06
N GLU A 67 -1.28 5.61 -13.01
CA GLU A 67 -0.73 6.74 -12.24
C GLU A 67 -0.91 6.53 -10.73
N ASN A 68 -2.05 5.95 -10.34
CA ASN A 68 -2.42 5.71 -8.96
C ASN A 68 -2.97 4.29 -8.81
N ILE A 69 -2.64 3.62 -7.71
CA ILE A 69 -3.14 2.30 -7.33
C ILE A 69 -3.77 2.42 -5.94
N LEU A 70 -5.04 2.06 -5.83
CA LEU A 70 -5.77 1.91 -4.57
C LEU A 70 -6.02 0.42 -4.33
N LEU A 71 -5.42 -0.13 -3.29
CA LEU A 71 -5.62 -1.52 -2.91
C LEU A 71 -6.78 -1.65 -1.93
N THR A 72 -7.60 -2.68 -2.11
CA THR A 72 -8.82 -2.92 -1.34
C THR A 72 -9.08 -4.42 -1.16
N HIS A 73 -10.22 -4.76 -0.57
CA HIS A 73 -10.70 -6.13 -0.38
C HIS A 73 -9.72 -6.98 0.45
N PHE A 74 -9.21 -6.40 1.54
CA PHE A 74 -8.31 -7.09 2.47
C PHE A 74 -9.09 -8.15 3.26
N SER A 75 -8.49 -9.33 3.45
CA SER A 75 -9.07 -10.36 4.32
C SER A 75 -9.19 -9.86 5.76
N ALA A 76 -10.42 -9.86 6.30
CA ALA A 76 -10.69 -9.46 7.69
C ALA A 76 -9.97 -10.32 8.75
N ARG A 77 -9.43 -11.48 8.36
CA ARG A 77 -8.67 -12.37 9.24
C ARG A 77 -7.23 -11.92 9.47
N TYR A 78 -6.76 -10.93 8.71
CA TYR A 78 -5.42 -10.36 8.83
C TYR A 78 -5.54 -8.83 8.88
N PRO A 79 -5.93 -8.23 10.02
CA PRO A 79 -5.88 -6.77 10.21
C PRO A 79 -4.44 -6.23 10.24
N LYS A 80 -3.46 -7.02 9.82
CA LYS A 80 -2.07 -6.60 9.70
C LYS A 80 -1.92 -5.81 8.41
N MET A 81 -1.36 -4.62 8.52
CA MET A 81 -0.99 -3.82 7.36
C MET A 81 -0.10 -4.67 6.44
N PRO A 82 -0.34 -4.65 5.13
CA PRO A 82 0.45 -5.45 4.19
C PRO A 82 1.92 -5.03 4.27
N GLN A 83 2.77 -5.98 4.68
CA GLN A 83 4.22 -5.80 4.75
C GLN A 83 4.86 -6.07 3.39
N SER A 84 4.59 -5.21 2.41
CA SER A 84 5.38 -5.21 1.17
C SER A 84 5.18 -3.93 0.37
N GLU A 85 6.29 -3.40 -0.11
CA GLU A 85 6.45 -2.27 -1.04
C GLU A 85 5.89 -0.89 -0.70
N VAL A 86 4.84 -0.74 0.11
CA VAL A 86 4.42 0.58 0.59
C VAL A 86 5.48 1.17 1.53
N ALA A 87 6.07 0.30 2.36
CA ALA A 87 7.16 0.60 3.29
C ALA A 87 8.56 0.42 2.68
N ILE A 88 8.75 -0.33 1.57
CA ILE A 88 10.10 -0.66 1.04
C ILE A 88 10.75 0.53 0.31
N SER A 89 10.03 1.63 0.06
CA SER A 89 10.70 2.90 -0.23
C SER A 89 11.43 3.50 0.99
N GLU A 90 11.08 3.07 2.20
CA GLU A 90 11.61 3.56 3.47
C GLU A 90 12.79 2.72 3.98
N ASP A 91 12.85 1.41 3.72
CA ASP A 91 14.00 0.57 4.17
C ASP A 91 15.34 1.04 3.59
N LYS A 92 15.34 1.53 2.33
CA LYS A 92 16.51 2.18 1.73
C LYS A 92 16.82 3.56 2.32
N VAL A 93 15.84 4.22 2.90
CA VAL A 93 16.00 5.52 3.57
C VAL A 93 16.60 5.30 4.96
N TYR A 94 16.08 4.34 5.73
CA TYR A 94 16.60 4.00 7.06
C TYR A 94 17.98 3.34 7.03
N SER A 95 18.26 2.42 6.09
CA SER A 95 19.60 1.81 6.01
C SER A 95 20.71 2.82 5.68
N VAL A 96 20.38 3.88 4.92
CA VAL A 96 21.30 4.99 4.62
C VAL A 96 21.48 5.94 5.81
N LEU A 97 20.48 6.01 6.71
CA LEU A 97 20.53 6.81 7.93
C LEU A 97 21.27 6.09 9.08
N GLU A 98 21.18 4.77 9.18
CA GLU A 98 21.84 3.98 10.23
C GLU A 98 23.37 3.95 10.09
N ASP A 99 23.90 4.00 8.86
CA ASP A 99 25.35 4.13 8.61
C ASP A 99 25.95 5.50 9.03
N ARG A 100 25.10 6.46 9.44
CA ARG A 100 25.53 7.78 9.95
C ARG A 100 25.05 8.03 11.39
N ALA A 101 25.13 7.02 12.24
CA ALA A 101 24.75 7.08 13.65
C ALA A 101 25.52 8.17 14.45
N SER A 102 24.95 9.39 14.52
CA SER A 102 25.13 10.37 15.62
C SER A 102 24.12 11.53 15.62
N ALA A 103 22.98 11.45 14.93
CA ALA A 103 21.97 12.51 15.04
C ALA A 103 20.53 11.97 14.87
N PRO A 104 19.55 12.47 15.66
CA PRO A 104 18.15 12.07 15.57
C PRO A 104 17.51 12.44 14.22
N PRO A 105 16.44 11.75 13.79
CA PRO A 105 15.80 11.93 12.50
C PRO A 105 14.98 13.23 12.49
N ALA A 106 15.66 14.36 12.35
CA ALA A 106 15.05 15.68 12.22
C ALA A 106 15.66 16.52 11.09
N ASP A 107 16.62 15.98 10.31
CA ASP A 107 17.35 16.75 9.29
C ASP A 107 17.53 16.00 7.96
N LEU A 108 16.54 15.19 7.55
CA LEU A 108 16.37 14.97 6.12
C LEU A 108 15.61 16.18 5.58
N SER A 109 16.24 16.96 4.70
CA SER A 109 15.57 18.10 4.09
C SER A 109 14.29 17.60 3.42
N ALA A 110 13.17 18.30 3.62
CA ALA A 110 11.86 17.95 3.06
C ALA A 110 11.92 17.61 1.55
N THR A 111 12.93 18.15 0.86
CA THR A 111 13.31 17.89 -0.53
C THR A 111 13.69 16.43 -0.80
N GLU A 112 14.52 15.78 0.00
CA GLU A 112 15.00 14.41 -0.26
C GLU A 112 13.92 13.36 0.02
N GLN A 113 13.15 13.56 1.10
CA GLN A 113 11.94 12.77 1.37
C GLN A 113 10.94 12.92 0.23
N SER A 114 10.78 14.14 -0.31
CA SER A 114 9.86 14.40 -1.42
C SER A 114 10.29 13.73 -2.73
N LEU A 115 11.58 13.58 -3.01
CA LEU A 115 12.06 12.98 -4.26
C LEU A 115 11.86 11.45 -4.29
N LEU A 116 11.99 10.78 -3.14
CA LEU A 116 11.75 9.33 -3.02
C LEU A 116 10.25 8.99 -2.96
N ILE A 117 9.45 9.87 -2.36
CA ILE A 117 7.99 9.75 -2.32
C ILE A 117 7.38 10.08 -3.69
N ASN A 118 7.98 10.98 -4.46
CA ASN A 118 7.47 11.44 -5.76
C ASN A 118 8.36 10.99 -6.92
N ASP A 119 8.77 9.72 -6.94
CA ASP A 119 9.34 9.12 -8.14
C ASP A 119 8.25 9.09 -9.25
N PRO A 120 8.34 9.91 -10.30
CA PRO A 120 7.30 9.99 -11.32
C PRO A 120 7.23 8.72 -12.18
N SER A 121 8.22 7.82 -12.07
CA SER A 121 8.23 6.54 -12.78
C SER A 121 7.42 5.44 -12.07
N LYS A 122 6.99 5.68 -10.82
CA LYS A 122 6.23 4.72 -10.02
C LYS A 122 4.81 5.21 -9.74
N PRO A 123 3.82 4.30 -9.72
CA PRO A 123 2.46 4.66 -9.32
C PRO A 123 2.41 5.14 -7.87
N VAL A 124 1.50 6.06 -7.58
CA VAL A 124 1.13 6.40 -6.20
C VAL A 124 0.32 5.25 -5.62
N LEU A 125 0.81 4.66 -4.53
CA LEU A 125 0.15 3.54 -3.86
C LEU A 125 -0.62 4.02 -2.62
N ALA A 126 -1.86 3.56 -2.48
CA ALA A 126 -2.72 3.84 -1.34
C ALA A 126 -3.49 2.59 -0.91
N LEU A 127 -3.81 2.50 0.38
CA LEU A 127 -4.66 1.45 0.95
C LEU A 127 -6.05 2.03 1.25
N ALA A 128 -7.09 1.29 0.91
CA ALA A 128 -8.46 1.63 1.24
C ALA A 128 -8.77 1.25 2.69
N PHE A 129 -9.38 2.15 3.43
CA PHE A 129 -9.96 1.88 4.74
C PHE A 129 -11.47 2.12 4.68
N ASP A 130 -12.22 1.43 5.54
CA ASP A 130 -13.65 1.65 5.66
C ASP A 130 -13.94 3.12 5.98
N HIS A 131 -14.92 3.68 5.27
CA HIS A 131 -15.31 5.09 5.32
C HIS A 131 -14.24 6.11 4.88
N ALA A 132 -13.08 5.68 4.37
CA ALA A 132 -12.08 6.61 3.86
C ALA A 132 -12.61 7.42 2.66
N ARG A 133 -12.29 8.72 2.65
CA ARG A 133 -12.52 9.61 1.51
C ARG A 133 -11.19 10.17 1.06
N ILE A 134 -10.74 9.74 -0.12
CA ILE A 134 -9.43 10.09 -0.66
C ILE A 134 -9.66 10.78 -2.01
N ARG A 135 -9.15 12.02 -2.15
CA ARG A 135 -9.06 12.66 -3.46
C ARG A 135 -7.84 12.12 -4.19
N ILE A 136 -7.97 11.81 -5.48
CA ILE A 136 -6.86 11.24 -6.28
C ILE A 136 -5.60 12.12 -6.18
N GLY A 137 -5.73 13.45 -6.31
CA GLY A 137 -4.60 14.38 -6.19
C GLY A 137 -3.95 14.44 -4.79
N GLU A 138 -4.58 13.84 -3.77
CA GLU A 138 -4.10 13.77 -2.40
C GLU A 138 -3.61 12.38 -2.00
N MET A 139 -3.74 11.35 -2.86
CA MET A 139 -3.35 9.96 -2.54
C MET A 139 -1.90 9.85 -2.06
N ARG A 140 -0.99 10.64 -2.63
CA ARG A 140 0.42 10.68 -2.20
C ARG A 140 0.63 11.04 -0.73
N LYS A 141 -0.32 11.79 -0.13
CA LYS A 141 -0.26 12.17 1.29
C LYS A 141 -0.48 10.96 2.20
N LEU A 142 -1.20 9.92 1.75
CA LEU A 142 -1.43 8.72 2.57
C LEU A 142 -0.14 8.05 2.97
N ARG A 143 0.88 8.05 2.10
CA ARG A 143 2.20 7.51 2.43
C ARG A 143 2.83 8.16 3.66
N ALA A 144 2.64 9.46 3.86
CA ALA A 144 3.12 10.16 5.04
C ALA A 144 2.36 9.79 6.33
N TYR A 145 1.14 9.25 6.22
CA TYR A 145 0.34 8.82 7.36
C TYR A 145 0.47 7.34 7.68
N LEU A 146 1.03 6.53 6.78
CA LEU A 146 1.12 5.08 6.96
C LEU A 146 1.84 4.67 8.25
N PRO A 147 2.98 5.26 8.66
CA PRO A 147 3.62 4.87 9.92
C PRO A 147 2.72 5.07 11.14
N ALA A 148 1.93 6.16 11.15
CA ALA A 148 0.99 6.43 12.24
C ALA A 148 -0.20 5.45 12.22
N ILE A 149 -0.65 5.06 11.02
CA ILE A 149 -1.70 4.06 10.84
C ILE A 149 -1.19 2.70 11.32
N GLU A 150 0.00 2.28 10.91
CA GLU A 150 0.65 1.02 11.33
C GLU A 150 0.80 0.94 12.84
N GLN A 151 1.24 2.03 13.49
CA GLN A 151 1.30 2.10 14.95
C GLN A 151 -0.08 1.89 15.59
N THR A 152 -1.14 2.48 15.04
CA THR A 152 -2.51 2.31 15.55
C THR A 152 -2.97 0.84 15.48
N PHE A 153 -2.62 0.13 14.39
CA PHE A 153 -2.92 -1.29 14.25
C PHE A 153 -2.12 -2.16 15.24
N ALA A 154 -0.83 -1.85 15.46
CA ALA A 154 0.00 -2.55 16.43
C ALA A 154 -0.57 -2.44 17.86
N GLU A 155 -0.95 -1.22 18.27
CA GLU A 155 -1.57 -0.96 19.58
C GLU A 155 -2.93 -1.66 19.77
N THR A 156 -3.62 -2.00 18.67
CA THR A 156 -4.92 -2.68 18.72
C THR A 156 -4.74 -4.19 18.78
N ALA A 157 -3.79 -4.74 18.02
CA ALA A 157 -3.47 -6.17 18.05
C ALA A 157 -2.95 -6.62 19.43
N GLU A 158 -2.12 -5.81 20.09
CA GLU A 158 -1.64 -6.10 21.45
C GLU A 158 -2.80 -6.17 22.47
N LYS A 159 -3.84 -5.34 22.33
CA LYS A 159 -5.00 -5.35 23.21
C LYS A 159 -5.90 -6.57 23.00
N GLU A 160 -6.03 -7.04 21.77
CA GLU A 160 -6.78 -8.27 21.47
C GLU A 160 -6.07 -9.50 22.04
N ASP A 161 -4.75 -9.59 21.94
CA ASP A 161 -3.95 -10.67 22.55
C ASP A 161 -4.01 -10.65 24.09
N GLU A 162 -4.09 -9.46 24.71
CA GLU A 162 -4.28 -9.30 26.15
C GLU A 162 -5.70 -9.68 26.62
N GLU A 163 -6.76 -9.31 25.89
CA GLU A 163 -8.15 -9.68 26.23
C GLU A 163 -8.44 -11.17 26.03
N ILE A 164 -7.77 -11.83 25.09
CA ILE A 164 -7.96 -13.27 24.82
C ILE A 164 -7.22 -14.14 25.85
N ASN A 165 -6.25 -13.61 26.60
CA ASN A 165 -5.54 -14.37 27.65
C ASN A 165 -5.58 -13.74 29.05
N PRO A 166 -6.75 -13.71 29.72
CA PRO A 166 -6.86 -13.19 31.08
C PRO A 166 -6.26 -14.10 32.17
N LYS A 167 -5.56 -15.20 31.82
CA LYS A 167 -4.98 -16.16 32.79
C LYS A 167 -3.49 -16.44 32.57
N LYS A 168 -2.67 -15.40 32.75
CA LYS A 168 -1.30 -15.55 33.27
C LYS A 168 -1.13 -14.73 34.55
N GLY A 169 -2.06 -14.89 35.48
CA GLY A 169 -1.97 -14.39 36.85
C GLY A 169 -1.76 -15.53 37.83
N SER A 170 -0.59 -15.54 38.45
CA SER A 170 -0.13 -16.43 39.53
C SER A 170 -1.19 -16.73 40.60
N TRP A 171 -1.37 -18.02 40.91
CA TRP A 171 -1.60 -18.58 42.25
C TRP A 171 -0.93 -19.95 42.33
#